data_AF-A0A258QX03-F1
#
_entry.id   AF-A0A258QX03-F1
#
_cell.length_a   1.000
_cell.length_b   1.000
_cell.length_c   1.000
_cell.angle_alpha   90.00
_cell.angle_beta   90.00
_cell.angle_gamma   90.00
#
_symmetry.space_group_name_H-M   'P 1'
#
loop_
_entity.id
_entity.type
_entity.pdbx_description
1 polymer ?
#
loop_
_entity_poly.entity_id
_entity_poly.type
_entity_poly.pdbx_seq_one_letter_code
_entity_poly.pdbx_strand_id
1 'polypeptide(L)'
;THSGSISGVIDDAKPGPLREKVGVYAAAGYPNYPKANIEGYPSEIDVSKRLAFFYGNYPDHYETLHPKLDGTFKPAVKDGDGKYVANPKYIQLHEDAIHMPGNLPSNQAVGVHTADDAVLNAMGPGSENFRGFMDNTEVFKVMVNSLGIGSGSVRSVK
;
A
#
# COMPACT_ATOMS: atom_id res chain seq x y z
N THR A 1 3.08 4.63 8.29
CA THR A 1 2.94 3.82 7.07
C THR A 1 1.79 2.85 7.26
N HIS A 2 1.35 2.09 6.27
CA HIS A 2 0.41 0.97 6.46
C HIS A 2 1.13 -0.31 6.06
N SER A 3 0.96 -1.39 6.82
CA SER A 3 1.57 -2.67 6.51
C SER A 3 0.97 -3.22 5.23
N GLY A 4 1.82 -3.53 4.27
CA GLY A 4 1.42 -4.07 2.98
C GLY A 4 2.38 -5.18 2.53
N SER A 5 1.89 -6.11 1.73
CA SER A 5 2.70 -7.19 1.16
C SER A 5 2.32 -7.44 -0.29
N ILE A 6 3.32 -7.53 -1.17
CA ILE A 6 3.14 -8.11 -2.51
C ILE A 6 3.37 -9.61 -2.34
N SER A 7 2.30 -10.39 -2.39
CA SER A 7 2.36 -11.84 -2.16
C SER A 7 2.55 -12.64 -3.45
N GLY A 8 2.33 -12.03 -4.61
CA GLY A 8 2.46 -12.71 -5.90
C GLY A 8 1.71 -11.99 -7.03
N VAL A 9 1.08 -12.77 -7.91
CA VAL A 9 0.35 -12.28 -9.09
C VAL A 9 -1.00 -12.99 -9.16
N ILE A 10 -2.08 -12.24 -9.28
CA ILE A 10 -3.41 -12.76 -9.61
C ILE A 10 -3.44 -13.08 -11.10
N ASP A 11 -3.99 -14.25 -11.45
CA ASP A 11 -4.19 -14.69 -12.83
C ASP A 11 -5.66 -15.10 -13.02
N ASP A 12 -6.44 -14.27 -13.72
CA ASP A 12 -7.88 -14.49 -13.90
C ASP A 12 -8.22 -15.78 -14.66
N ALA A 13 -7.26 -16.30 -15.44
CA ALA A 13 -7.41 -17.54 -16.20
C ALA A 13 -7.27 -18.80 -15.32
N LYS A 14 -6.77 -18.68 -14.08
CA LYS A 14 -6.73 -19.81 -13.16
C LYS A 14 -8.15 -20.21 -12.74
N PRO A 15 -8.49 -21.52 -12.78
CA PRO A 15 -9.79 -21.98 -12.35
C PRO A 15 -9.92 -21.94 -10.84
N GLY A 16 -11.17 -21.97 -10.36
CA GLY A 16 -11.49 -22.08 -8.94
C GLY A 16 -11.82 -20.75 -8.27
N PRO A 17 -12.03 -20.79 -6.94
CA PRO A 17 -12.36 -19.60 -6.15
C PRO A 17 -11.28 -18.52 -6.25
N LEU A 18 -11.67 -17.28 -5.98
CA LEU A 18 -10.83 -16.09 -6.13
C LEU A 18 -9.43 -16.21 -5.48
N ARG A 19 -9.32 -16.84 -4.31
CA ARG A 19 -8.04 -17.06 -3.63
C ARG A 19 -7.08 -17.98 -4.41
N GLU A 20 -7.59 -18.98 -5.11
CA GLU A 20 -6.79 -19.93 -5.90
C GLU A 20 -6.23 -19.30 -7.18
N LYS A 21 -6.74 -18.12 -7.56
CA LYS A 21 -6.22 -17.32 -8.66
C LYS A 21 -4.91 -16.60 -8.32
N VAL A 22 -4.53 -16.55 -7.04
CA VAL A 22 -3.26 -15.95 -6.60
C VAL A 22 -2.11 -16.95 -6.84
N GLY A 23 -1.27 -16.67 -7.83
CA GLY A 23 0.01 -17.35 -8.00
C GLY A 23 1.07 -16.82 -7.05
N VAL A 24 1.80 -17.73 -6.41
CA VAL A 24 2.90 -17.44 -5.48
C VAL A 24 4.21 -18.10 -5.93
N TYR A 25 5.34 -17.55 -5.51
CA TYR A 25 6.68 -18.06 -5.84
C TYR A 25 6.85 -18.29 -7.35
N ALA A 26 7.37 -19.45 -7.77
CA ALA A 26 7.53 -19.82 -9.17
C ALA A 26 6.20 -19.81 -9.96
N ALA A 27 5.06 -20.05 -9.29
CA ALA A 27 3.74 -20.08 -9.91
C ALA A 27 3.06 -18.70 -9.99
N ALA A 28 3.71 -17.64 -9.52
CA ALA A 28 3.24 -16.26 -9.71
C ALA A 28 3.36 -15.84 -11.19
N GLY A 29 4.49 -16.16 -11.84
CA GLY A 29 4.78 -15.64 -13.17
C GLY A 29 4.91 -14.11 -13.16
N TYR A 30 4.66 -13.49 -14.31
CA TYR A 30 4.76 -12.03 -14.48
C TYR A 30 3.38 -11.41 -14.73
N PRO A 31 3.11 -10.21 -14.18
CA PRO A 31 1.98 -9.39 -14.59
C PRO A 31 2.02 -9.03 -16.09
N ASN A 32 0.87 -8.71 -16.68
CA ASN A 32 0.74 -8.34 -18.08
C ASN A 32 0.31 -6.87 -18.29
N TYR A 33 0.82 -5.96 -17.45
CA TYR A 33 0.60 -4.53 -17.63
C TYR A 33 1.08 -4.06 -19.02
N PRO A 34 0.31 -3.19 -19.72
CA PRO A 34 0.72 -2.65 -21.00
C PRO A 34 1.97 -1.78 -20.85
N LYS A 35 2.64 -1.53 -21.98
CA LYS A 35 3.78 -0.62 -22.02
C LYS A 35 3.41 0.75 -21.43
N ALA A 36 4.33 1.32 -20.68
CA ALA A 36 4.19 2.66 -20.14
C ALA A 36 3.91 3.70 -21.25
N ASN A 37 3.00 4.63 -20.95
CA ASN A 37 2.71 5.82 -21.74
C ASN A 37 3.86 6.85 -21.63
N ILE A 38 3.69 8.03 -22.22
CA ILE A 38 4.69 9.11 -22.21
C ILE A 38 5.02 9.62 -20.79
N GLU A 39 4.13 9.41 -19.83
CA GLU A 39 4.29 9.80 -18.43
C GLU A 39 4.94 8.70 -17.58
N GLY A 40 5.21 7.52 -18.16
CA GLY A 40 5.82 6.40 -17.46
C GLY A 40 4.84 5.44 -16.80
N TYR A 41 3.53 5.58 -17.02
CA TYR A 41 2.49 4.72 -16.40
C TYR A 41 1.84 3.78 -17.41
N PRO A 42 1.43 2.56 -17.01
CA PRO A 42 0.62 1.71 -17.88
C PRO A 42 -0.72 2.37 -18.18
N SER A 43 -1.24 2.19 -19.39
CA SER A 43 -2.56 2.72 -19.79
C SER A 43 -3.75 2.04 -19.11
N GLU A 44 -3.53 0.86 -18.52
CA GLU A 44 -4.54 0.06 -17.83
C GLU A 44 -3.88 -0.70 -16.68
N ILE A 45 -4.55 -0.76 -15.53
CA ILE A 45 -4.06 -1.48 -14.34
C ILE A 45 -4.94 -2.66 -13.91
N ASP A 46 -6.19 -2.72 -14.37
CA ASP A 46 -7.08 -3.87 -14.16
C ASP A 46 -6.89 -4.90 -15.28
N VAL A 47 -5.67 -5.40 -15.40
CA VAL A 47 -5.29 -6.41 -16.38
C VAL A 47 -5.51 -7.82 -15.84
N SER A 48 -5.57 -8.83 -16.72
CA SER A 48 -5.85 -10.22 -16.33
C SER A 48 -4.75 -10.89 -15.50
N LYS A 49 -3.51 -10.37 -15.56
CA LYS A 49 -2.41 -10.76 -14.69
C LYS A 49 -1.84 -9.55 -13.96
N ARG A 50 -2.16 -9.42 -12.68
CA ARG A 50 -1.88 -8.22 -11.88
C ARG A 50 -1.25 -8.55 -10.54
N LEU A 51 -0.53 -7.61 -9.95
CA LEU A 51 0.12 -7.82 -8.65
C LEU A 51 -0.93 -8.12 -7.57
N ALA A 52 -0.65 -9.13 -6.75
CA ALA A 52 -1.43 -9.46 -5.57
C ALA A 52 -0.85 -8.71 -4.37
N PHE A 53 -1.55 -7.65 -3.94
CA PHE A 53 -1.17 -6.82 -2.81
C PHE A 53 -2.19 -6.92 -1.68
N PHE A 54 -1.72 -7.08 -0.45
CA PHE A 54 -2.57 -7.25 0.74
C PHE A 54 -2.11 -6.35 1.89
N TYR A 55 -3.06 -5.80 2.63
CA TYR A 55 -2.80 -5.06 3.86
C TYR A 55 -2.78 -5.97 5.08
N GLY A 56 -1.91 -5.66 6.05
CA GLY A 56 -1.84 -6.40 7.33
C GLY A 56 -2.93 -6.04 8.34
N ASN A 57 -3.55 -4.86 8.21
CA ASN A 57 -4.70 -4.47 9.02
C ASN A 57 -5.82 -3.87 8.15
N TYR A 58 -7.06 -4.15 8.52
CA TYR A 58 -8.23 -3.78 7.73
C TYR A 58 -9.53 -3.90 8.54
N PRO A 59 -10.56 -3.11 8.21
CA PRO A 59 -11.92 -3.32 8.71
C PRO A 59 -12.56 -4.53 8.01
N ASP A 60 -13.79 -4.88 8.38
CA ASP A 60 -14.60 -5.80 7.58
C ASP A 60 -14.70 -5.27 6.14
N HIS A 61 -14.39 -6.10 5.15
CA HIS A 61 -14.46 -5.74 3.74
C HIS A 61 -14.70 -6.95 2.85
N TYR A 62 -15.04 -6.70 1.59
CA TYR A 62 -15.06 -7.72 0.55
C TYR A 62 -13.83 -7.56 -0.34
N GLU A 63 -12.96 -8.57 -0.34
CA GLU A 63 -11.81 -8.64 -1.24
C GLU A 63 -12.27 -9.16 -2.60
N THR A 64 -11.89 -8.47 -3.67
CA THR A 64 -12.25 -8.85 -5.05
C THR A 64 -11.01 -9.16 -5.90
N LEU A 65 -9.80 -8.95 -5.37
CA LEU A 65 -8.52 -9.01 -6.08
C LEU A 65 -8.46 -8.15 -7.35
N HIS A 66 -9.35 -7.16 -7.47
CA HIS A 66 -9.36 -6.17 -8.56
C HIS A 66 -9.12 -4.77 -8.00
N PRO A 67 -8.40 -3.90 -8.73
CA PRO A 67 -8.22 -2.51 -8.34
C PRO A 67 -9.57 -1.78 -8.28
N LYS A 68 -9.64 -0.72 -7.47
CA LYS A 68 -10.85 0.09 -7.28
C LYS A 68 -10.68 1.41 -8.01
N LEU A 69 -11.24 1.48 -9.21
CA LEU A 69 -11.00 2.57 -10.18
C LEU A 69 -12.05 3.68 -10.15
N ASP A 70 -13.09 3.53 -9.33
CA ASP A 70 -14.25 4.43 -9.24
C ASP A 70 -14.10 5.53 -8.19
N GLY A 71 -12.87 5.81 -7.76
CA GLY A 71 -12.50 6.85 -6.81
C GLY A 71 -11.84 6.29 -5.55
N THR A 72 -11.92 7.05 -4.45
CA THR A 72 -11.37 6.60 -3.17
C THR A 72 -12.04 5.29 -2.73
N PHE A 73 -11.23 4.27 -2.50
CA PHE A 73 -11.71 2.98 -1.99
C PHE A 73 -12.39 3.14 -0.62
N LYS A 74 -13.60 2.60 -0.48
CA LYS A 74 -14.39 2.61 0.77
C LYS A 74 -14.68 1.16 1.21
N PRO A 75 -13.72 0.47 1.85
CA PRO A 75 -13.85 -0.96 2.17
C PRO A 75 -15.06 -1.27 3.07
N ALA A 76 -15.35 -0.38 4.02
CA ALA A 76 -16.45 -0.51 4.96
C ALA A 76 -17.37 0.71 4.94
N VAL A 77 -18.63 0.52 5.30
CA VAL A 77 -19.65 1.55 5.46
C VAL A 77 -20.34 1.42 6.81
N LYS A 78 -20.95 2.51 7.29
CA LYS A 78 -21.61 2.54 8.59
C LYS A 78 -22.99 1.89 8.49
N ASP A 79 -23.30 0.96 9.39
CA ASP A 79 -24.62 0.34 9.53
C ASP A 79 -25.58 1.19 10.39
N GLY A 80 -26.79 0.67 10.64
CA GLY A 80 -27.80 1.33 11.46
C GLY A 80 -27.43 1.48 12.94
N ASP A 81 -26.55 0.61 13.46
CA ASP A 81 -26.04 0.66 14.83
C ASP A 81 -24.79 1.54 14.96
N GLY A 82 -24.34 2.12 13.85
CA GLY A 82 -23.18 2.99 13.79
C GLY A 82 -21.84 2.26 13.74
N LYS A 83 -21.82 0.95 13.51
CA LYS A 83 -20.61 0.15 13.30
C LYS A 83 -20.24 0.14 11.82
N TYR A 84 -18.95 0.00 11.53
CA TYR A 84 -18.49 -0.21 10.18
C TYR A 84 -18.59 -1.70 9.82
N VAL A 85 -19.23 -1.98 8.70
CA VAL A 85 -19.41 -3.31 8.11
C VAL A 85 -18.90 -3.30 6.67
N ALA A 86 -18.57 -4.48 6.13
CA ALA A 86 -18.11 -4.61 4.76
C ALA A 86 -19.06 -3.94 3.75
N ASN A 87 -18.50 -3.11 2.86
CA ASN A 87 -19.31 -2.36 1.90
C ASN A 87 -19.97 -3.29 0.88
N PRO A 88 -21.32 -3.42 0.88
CA PRO A 88 -22.02 -4.40 0.04
C PRO A 88 -21.85 -4.13 -1.46
N LYS A 89 -21.42 -2.92 -1.85
CA LYS A 89 -21.10 -2.59 -3.23
C LYS A 89 -20.15 -3.60 -3.88
N TYR A 90 -19.16 -4.11 -3.15
CA TYR A 90 -18.11 -4.94 -3.75
C TYR A 90 -18.55 -6.38 -4.00
N ILE A 91 -19.39 -6.96 -3.13
CA ILE A 91 -20.02 -8.26 -3.39
C ILE A 91 -21.12 -8.15 -4.48
N GLN A 92 -21.72 -6.97 -4.66
CA GLN A 92 -22.66 -6.71 -5.76
C GLN A 92 -21.98 -6.57 -7.13
N LEU A 93 -20.75 -6.04 -7.17
CA LEU A 93 -19.97 -5.89 -8.40
C LEU A 93 -19.17 -7.16 -8.76
N HIS A 94 -18.80 -7.96 -7.75
CA HIS A 94 -18.03 -9.19 -7.91
C HIS A 94 -18.67 -10.28 -7.04
N GLU A 95 -19.44 -11.16 -7.66
CA GLU A 95 -20.20 -12.21 -6.95
C GLU A 95 -19.31 -13.21 -6.21
N ASP A 96 -18.04 -13.36 -6.64
CA ASP A 96 -17.03 -14.23 -6.05
C ASP A 96 -16.15 -13.52 -5.01
N ALA A 97 -16.49 -12.28 -4.64
CA ALA A 97 -15.74 -11.53 -3.63
C ALA A 97 -15.75 -12.25 -2.28
N ILE A 98 -14.61 -12.21 -1.60
CA ILE A 98 -14.40 -12.91 -0.33
C ILE A 98 -14.70 -11.94 0.80
N HIS A 99 -15.62 -12.30 1.71
CA HIS A 99 -15.79 -11.56 2.95
C HIS A 99 -14.57 -11.77 3.85
N MET A 100 -13.86 -10.68 4.14
CA MET A 100 -12.70 -10.64 5.00
C MET A 100 -13.11 -10.05 6.35
N PRO A 101 -13.20 -10.86 7.42
CA PRO A 101 -13.52 -10.35 8.75
C PRO A 101 -12.39 -9.43 9.22
N GLY A 102 -12.76 -8.22 9.67
CA GLY A 102 -11.82 -7.20 10.09
C GLY A 102 -10.98 -7.62 11.30
N ASN A 103 -9.75 -7.10 11.38
CA ASN A 103 -8.89 -7.23 12.56
C ASN A 103 -8.73 -5.91 13.34
N LEU A 104 -9.54 -4.91 12.99
CA LEU A 104 -9.66 -3.62 13.67
C LEU A 104 -10.98 -3.52 14.44
N PRO A 105 -11.07 -2.65 15.45
CA PRO A 105 -12.35 -2.37 16.11
C PRO A 105 -13.43 -1.94 15.11
N SER A 106 -14.68 -2.33 15.34
CA SER A 106 -15.81 -2.06 14.44
C SER A 106 -16.19 -0.57 14.31
N ASN A 107 -15.43 0.35 14.92
CA ASN A 107 -15.56 1.79 14.74
C ASN A 107 -14.52 2.36 13.76
N GLN A 108 -13.69 1.50 13.14
CA GLN A 108 -12.72 1.89 12.11
C GLN A 108 -13.26 1.55 10.72
N ALA A 109 -13.17 2.52 9.80
CA ALA A 109 -13.67 2.38 8.44
C ALA A 109 -12.63 1.94 7.42
N VAL A 110 -11.34 2.01 7.79
CA VAL A 110 -10.16 1.85 6.91
C VAL A 110 -8.99 1.29 7.71
N GLY A 111 -7.96 0.83 7.00
CA GLY A 111 -6.69 0.44 7.61
C GLY A 111 -6.04 1.60 8.37
N VAL A 112 -5.34 1.28 9.45
CA VAL A 112 -4.61 2.20 10.33
C VAL A 112 -3.11 2.11 10.11
N HIS A 113 -2.39 3.12 10.60
CA HIS A 113 -0.94 3.14 10.50
C HIS A 113 -0.28 1.99 11.26
N THR A 114 0.84 1.52 10.73
CA THR A 114 1.72 0.50 11.29
C THR A 114 3.11 1.05 11.54
N ALA A 115 3.89 0.28 12.29
CA ALA A 115 5.27 0.59 12.67
C ALA A 115 6.31 0.10 11.66
N ASP A 116 5.91 -0.20 10.41
CA ASP A 116 6.85 -0.61 9.37
C ASP A 116 7.79 0.56 9.03
N ASP A 117 9.08 0.24 8.91
CA ASP A 117 10.11 1.18 8.49
C ASP A 117 9.78 1.81 7.14
N ALA A 118 10.01 3.11 7.02
CA ALA A 118 9.85 3.83 5.77
C ALA A 118 11.15 3.82 4.97
N VAL A 119 11.05 3.56 3.66
CA VAL A 119 12.18 3.74 2.74
C VAL A 119 12.40 5.24 2.51
N LEU A 120 13.63 5.70 2.76
CA LEU A 120 14.04 7.08 2.54
C LEU A 120 15.05 7.15 1.38
N ASN A 121 14.81 8.05 0.43
CA ASN A 121 15.77 8.42 -0.61
C ASN A 121 16.12 9.90 -0.46
N ALA A 122 17.40 10.25 -0.59
CA ALA A 122 17.89 11.61 -0.48
C ALA A 122 18.82 11.96 -1.65
N MET A 123 18.82 13.23 -2.06
CA MET A 123 19.69 13.77 -3.11
C MET A 123 20.07 15.22 -2.81
N GLY A 124 21.19 15.68 -3.36
CA GLY A 124 21.70 17.05 -3.15
C GLY A 124 22.60 17.20 -1.92
N PRO A 125 22.89 18.44 -1.48
CA PRO A 125 23.78 18.70 -0.35
C PRO A 125 23.36 17.99 0.94
N GLY A 126 24.28 17.28 1.57
CA GLY A 126 24.04 16.54 2.80
C GLY A 126 23.35 15.18 2.59
N SER A 127 23.02 14.80 1.35
CA SER A 127 22.42 13.49 1.04
C SER A 127 23.29 12.31 1.46
N GLU A 128 24.60 12.51 1.51
CA GLU A 128 25.60 11.55 1.99
C GLU A 128 25.42 11.17 3.47
N ASN A 129 24.63 11.92 4.24
CA ASN A 129 24.36 11.65 5.65
C ASN A 129 23.10 10.79 5.88
N PHE A 130 22.30 10.50 4.83
CA PHE A 130 21.17 9.58 4.91
C PHE A 130 21.63 8.17 4.51
N ARG A 131 22.07 7.39 5.49
CA ARG A 131 22.63 6.05 5.27
C ARG A 131 22.20 5.09 6.37
N GLY A 132 21.94 3.85 5.98
CA GLY A 132 21.58 2.77 6.91
C GLY A 132 20.20 2.96 7.54
N PHE A 133 20.02 2.33 8.70
CA PHE A 133 18.81 2.49 9.52
C PHE A 133 18.91 3.78 10.33
N MET A 134 17.87 4.61 10.27
CA MET A 134 17.85 5.93 10.91
C MET A 134 16.50 6.21 11.57
N ASP A 135 16.54 6.79 12.76
CA ASP A 135 15.36 7.34 13.42
C ASP A 135 14.92 8.63 12.71
N ASN A 136 13.60 8.89 12.69
CA ASN A 136 13.05 10.08 12.03
C ASN A 136 13.55 11.41 12.64
N THR A 137 13.96 11.42 13.90
CA THR A 137 14.59 12.59 14.54
C THR A 137 15.99 12.86 14.00
N GLU A 138 16.76 11.83 13.61
CA GLU A 138 18.05 11.99 12.94
C GLU A 138 17.86 12.48 11.50
N VAL A 139 16.84 11.98 10.79
CA VAL A 139 16.43 12.51 9.47
C VAL A 139 16.19 14.02 9.56
N PHE A 140 15.44 14.47 10.57
CA PHE A 140 15.21 15.90 10.83
C PHE A 140 16.51 16.67 11.07
N LYS A 141 17.43 16.17 11.92
CA LYS A 141 18.70 16.84 12.20
C LYS A 141 19.56 16.98 10.95
N VAL A 142 19.63 15.94 10.10
CA VAL A 142 20.37 16.02 8.83
C VAL A 142 19.76 17.11 7.94
N MET A 143 18.44 17.18 7.81
CA MET A 143 17.78 18.25 7.05
C MET A 143 18.11 19.65 7.59
N VAL A 144 18.03 19.85 8.91
CA VAL A 144 18.34 21.14 9.56
C VAL A 144 19.80 21.55 9.32
N ASN A 145 20.74 20.60 9.41
CA ASN A 145 22.16 20.84 9.16
C ASN A 145 22.43 21.17 7.69
N SER A 146 21.85 20.42 6.75
CA SER A 146 22.01 20.66 5.31
C SER A 146 21.45 22.01 4.88
N LEU A 147 20.39 22.48 5.54
CA LEU A 147 19.77 23.79 5.28
C LEU A 147 20.43 24.95 6.04
N GLY A 148 21.35 24.67 6.97
CA GLY A 148 21.99 25.69 7.81
C GLY A 148 21.05 26.40 8.79
N ILE A 149 19.93 25.78 9.16
CA ILE A 149 18.87 26.39 10.00
C ILE A 149 19.15 26.20 11.51
N GLY A 150 20.05 25.28 11.87
CA GLY A 150 20.40 25.01 13.27
C GLY A 150 21.14 26.17 13.93
N SER A 151 20.70 26.59 15.12
CA SER A 151 21.36 27.61 15.92
C SER A 151 22.69 27.12 16.52
N GLY A 152 23.79 27.19 15.75
CA GLY A 152 25.19 27.04 16.19
C GLY A 152 25.64 25.60 16.48
N SER A 153 26.79 25.10 16.02
CA SER A 153 28.06 25.77 15.76
C SER A 153 28.89 25.03 14.69
N VAL A 154 29.27 25.72 13.62
CA VAL A 154 30.57 25.49 12.99
C VAL A 154 31.45 26.67 13.40
N ARG A 155 32.13 26.52 14.55
CA ARG A 155 33.36 27.26 14.76
C ARG A 155 34.40 26.61 13.85
N SER A 156 34.87 27.39 12.88
CA SER A 156 36.16 27.15 12.24
C SER A 156 37.20 26.93 13.32
N VAL A 157 37.89 25.79 13.28
CA VAL A 157 39.18 25.62 13.92
C VAL A 157 40.15 25.26 12.80
N LYS A 158 41.20 26.09 12.70
CA LYS A 158 42.32 25.98 11.78
C LYS A 158 43.01 24.63 11.87
#